data_AF-A0A8J4SAX1-F1
#
_entry.id   AF-A0A8J4SAX1-F1
#
_cell.length_a   1.000
_cell.length_b   1.000
_cell.length_c   1.000
_cell.angle_alpha   90.00
_cell.angle_beta   90.00
_cell.angle_gamma   90.00
#
_symmetry.space_group_name_H-M   'P 1'
#
loop_
_entity.id
_entity.type
_entity.pdbx_description
1 polymer ?
#
loop_
_entity_poly.entity_id
_entity_poly.type
_entity_poly.pdbx_seq_one_letter_code
_entity_poly.pdbx_strand_id
1 'polypeptide(L)'
;MSFLEREEDADAMLAEALAFIDECDGDKKLPKTQRARNGQALGSKSTGKEYVFEDEDTVKTNSSVETSVEDETMSIIAQLEKSVESLYLASDSVFPPDLPATISCNTRIKRTDDSQGNCIEVVTTTPVSCSLRVAADVVWKDLNVKGQDPERIYHFIQRRKPDSLEKNFLIALHNPSGVLKIDGFQFMRKYEEPDRVVLIKANTLTLSNMGLRFRDRCWIIISRSNADPKHAAVARTCYQLYAEGSENFSTREDIVQTRDYILSSLSGKVRRDHQMLQNLLIEEDRRAASRVVSMTA
;
A
#
# COMPACT_ATOMS: atom_id res chain seq x y z
N MET A 1 -15.20 6.30 24.05
CA MET A 1 -14.40 7.54 23.95
C MET A 1 -14.47 8.01 22.51
N SER A 2 -14.25 9.29 22.29
CA SER A 2 -14.92 10.08 21.25
C SER A 2 -14.20 10.03 19.90
N PHE A 3 -14.94 10.22 18.81
CA PHE A 3 -14.38 10.27 17.44
C PHE A 3 -13.45 11.47 17.19
N LEU A 4 -13.37 12.42 18.12
CA LEU A 4 -12.59 13.67 18.03
C LEU A 4 -11.18 13.56 18.65
N GLU A 5 -10.92 12.57 19.50
CA GLU A 5 -9.60 12.38 20.15
C GLU A 5 -8.56 11.73 19.19
N ARG A 6 -8.95 11.37 17.96
CA ARG A 6 -8.07 10.70 16.97
C ARG A 6 -7.36 11.64 16.00
N GLU A 7 -7.80 12.88 15.88
CA GLU A 7 -7.24 13.85 14.92
C GLU A 7 -6.05 14.58 15.57
N GLU A 8 -6.18 14.97 16.85
CA GLU A 8 -5.06 15.52 17.65
C GLU A 8 -3.86 14.56 17.77
N ASP A 9 -4.08 13.25 17.95
CA ASP A 9 -3.00 12.26 17.98
C ASP A 9 -2.23 12.19 16.65
N ALA A 10 -2.91 12.37 15.51
CA ALA A 10 -2.27 12.33 14.19
C ALA A 10 -1.43 13.59 13.93
N ASP A 11 -1.95 14.76 14.31
CA ASP A 11 -1.25 16.04 14.19
C ASP A 11 -0.08 16.15 15.19
N ALA A 12 -0.23 15.60 16.40
CA ALA A 12 0.85 15.53 17.40
C ALA A 12 2.02 14.64 16.92
N MET A 13 1.72 13.46 16.37
CA MET A 13 2.76 12.59 15.78
C MET A 13 3.39 13.18 14.51
N LEU A 14 2.63 13.95 13.72
CA LEU A 14 3.18 14.70 12.58
C LEU A 14 4.11 15.82 13.05
N ALA A 15 3.75 16.55 14.11
CA ALA A 15 4.58 17.59 14.70
C ALA A 15 5.89 17.02 15.29
N GLU A 16 5.85 15.88 15.97
CA GLU A 16 7.06 15.19 16.48
C GLU A 16 7.97 14.73 15.33
N ALA A 17 7.40 14.15 14.27
CA ALA A 17 8.16 13.72 13.09
C ALA A 17 8.78 14.89 12.31
N LEU A 18 8.12 16.05 12.24
CA LEU A 18 8.65 17.26 11.60
C LEU A 18 9.70 17.96 12.46
N ALA A 19 9.52 18.02 13.78
CA ALA A 19 10.50 18.62 14.70
C ALA A 19 11.87 17.91 14.65
N PHE A 20 11.87 16.58 14.52
CA PHE A 20 13.09 15.78 14.36
C PHE A 20 13.85 16.06 13.04
N ILE A 21 13.15 16.56 12.02
CA ILE A 21 13.74 16.94 10.73
C ILE A 21 14.39 18.33 10.83
N ASP A 22 13.69 19.30 11.45
CA ASP A 22 14.17 20.69 11.57
C ASP A 22 15.42 20.81 12.47
N GLU A 23 15.57 19.95 13.49
CA GLU A 23 16.78 19.86 14.32
C GLU A 23 18.03 19.41 13.52
N CYS A 24 17.85 18.69 12.40
CA CYS A 24 18.95 18.22 11.56
C CYS A 24 19.46 19.27 10.55
N ASP A 25 18.65 20.29 10.20
CA ASP A 25 19.01 21.33 9.22
C ASP A 25 19.57 22.62 9.85
N GLY A 26 19.76 22.63 11.18
CA GLY A 26 20.16 23.79 11.98
C GLY A 26 21.53 24.42 11.72
N ASP A 27 22.28 24.01 10.68
CA ASP A 27 23.66 24.44 10.45
C ASP A 27 23.97 24.86 8.99
N LYS A 28 23.38 25.99 8.55
CA LYS A 28 24.05 27.05 7.73
C LYS A 28 23.20 28.33 7.55
N LYS A 29 23.79 29.49 7.80
CA LYS A 29 23.16 30.83 7.67
C LYS A 29 23.53 31.56 6.37
N LEU A 30 22.50 31.99 5.60
CA LEU A 30 22.39 33.25 4.79
C LEU A 30 23.45 33.54 3.67
N PRO A 31 23.22 34.50 2.71
CA PRO A 31 22.13 35.49 2.62
C PRO A 31 21.38 35.68 1.26
N LYS A 32 20.25 36.39 1.41
CA LYS A 32 19.30 37.06 0.48
C LYS A 32 19.80 37.58 -0.89
N THR A 33 18.88 37.65 -1.88
CA THR A 33 18.70 38.77 -2.85
C THR A 33 17.22 38.87 -3.32
N GLN A 34 16.75 40.06 -3.75
CA GLN A 34 15.33 40.40 -4.02
C GLN A 34 15.04 40.80 -5.50
N ARG A 35 13.72 40.91 -5.82
CA ARG A 35 13.02 41.60 -6.95
C ARG A 35 12.68 40.76 -8.21
N ALA A 36 11.61 41.04 -8.99
CA ALA A 36 10.28 41.67 -8.74
C ALA A 36 9.35 41.59 -9.99
N ARG A 37 8.04 41.34 -9.79
CA ARG A 37 6.83 41.89 -10.49
C ARG A 37 6.76 42.11 -12.03
N ASN A 38 5.73 41.54 -12.71
CA ASN A 38 4.42 42.17 -13.10
C ASN A 38 3.79 41.75 -14.48
N GLY A 39 2.44 41.79 -14.57
CA GLY A 39 1.60 41.87 -15.81
C GLY A 39 0.93 40.53 -16.25
N GLN A 40 -0.40 40.31 -16.25
CA GLN A 40 -1.56 40.93 -16.95
C GLN A 40 -1.61 40.70 -18.49
N ALA A 41 -2.75 40.51 -19.20
CA ALA A 41 -4.14 40.08 -18.90
C ALA A 41 -4.97 39.96 -20.23
N LEU A 42 -6.18 39.35 -20.20
CA LEU A 42 -7.22 39.25 -21.28
C LEU A 42 -6.80 38.46 -22.55
N GLY A 43 -7.63 37.77 -23.35
CA GLY A 43 -9.07 37.86 -23.72
C GLY A 43 -9.15 37.97 -25.26
N SER A 44 -10.10 37.44 -26.05
CA SER A 44 -11.39 36.75 -25.83
C SER A 44 -11.84 36.00 -27.13
N LYS A 45 -13.01 35.32 -27.11
CA LYS A 45 -13.52 34.36 -28.14
C LYS A 45 -13.97 34.98 -29.48
N SER A 46 -13.81 34.23 -30.58
CA SER A 46 -14.68 34.15 -31.80
C SER A 46 -14.02 33.23 -32.85
N THR A 47 -14.69 32.45 -33.72
CA THR A 47 -16.09 31.97 -33.84
C THR A 47 -16.10 30.57 -34.52
N GLY A 48 -17.27 29.92 -34.69
CA GLY A 48 -17.40 28.55 -35.18
C GLY A 48 -17.30 28.30 -36.70
N LYS A 49 -16.94 27.05 -37.04
CA LYS A 49 -17.36 26.33 -38.25
C LYS A 49 -17.67 24.88 -37.89
N GLU A 50 -18.84 24.43 -38.30
CA GLU A 50 -19.25 23.03 -38.25
C GLU A 50 -18.57 22.30 -39.42
N TYR A 51 -17.75 21.29 -39.10
CA TYR A 51 -17.17 20.38 -40.06
C TYR A 51 -17.61 18.96 -39.69
N VAL A 52 -18.45 18.37 -40.52
CA VAL A 52 -18.76 16.94 -40.45
C VAL A 52 -17.53 16.20 -40.99
N PHE A 53 -16.81 15.53 -40.09
CA PHE A 53 -15.84 14.51 -40.44
C PHE A 53 -16.49 13.15 -40.22
N GLU A 54 -16.62 12.35 -41.28
CA GLU A 54 -16.88 10.92 -41.16
C GLU A 54 -15.58 10.26 -40.70
N ASP A 55 -15.55 9.84 -39.44
CA ASP A 55 -14.31 9.60 -38.70
C ASP A 55 -13.94 8.11 -38.75
N GLU A 56 -13.43 7.64 -39.89
CA GLU A 56 -13.02 6.24 -40.10
C GLU A 56 -11.70 5.87 -39.38
N ASP A 57 -11.01 6.88 -38.81
CA ASP A 57 -9.73 6.72 -38.09
C ASP A 57 -9.90 6.59 -36.56
N THR A 58 -11.03 7.00 -35.96
CA THR A 58 -11.27 6.83 -34.50
C THR A 58 -11.42 5.36 -34.10
N VAL A 59 -11.96 4.51 -34.98
CA VAL A 59 -12.13 3.07 -34.69
C VAL A 59 -10.77 2.35 -34.64
N LYS A 60 -9.84 2.69 -35.54
CA LYS A 60 -8.50 2.08 -35.58
C LYS A 60 -7.60 2.59 -34.46
N THR A 61 -7.65 3.88 -34.16
CA THR A 61 -6.87 4.47 -33.05
C THR A 61 -7.34 3.94 -31.70
N ASN A 62 -8.64 3.94 -31.41
CA ASN A 62 -9.16 3.38 -30.15
C ASN A 62 -8.78 1.89 -29.99
N SER A 63 -8.98 1.07 -31.03
CA SER A 63 -8.57 -0.35 -31.02
C SER A 63 -7.08 -0.54 -30.72
N SER A 64 -6.20 0.26 -31.32
CA SER A 64 -4.75 0.17 -31.10
C SER A 64 -4.33 0.62 -29.68
N VAL A 65 -5.00 1.65 -29.14
CA VAL A 65 -4.74 2.17 -27.80
C VAL A 65 -5.23 1.20 -26.73
N GLU A 66 -6.45 0.67 -26.88
CA GLU A 66 -7.01 -0.36 -25.98
C GLU A 66 -6.10 -1.59 -25.91
N THR A 67 -5.68 -2.12 -27.07
CA THR A 67 -4.73 -3.24 -27.14
C THR A 67 -3.41 -2.92 -26.42
N SER A 68 -2.85 -1.72 -26.62
CA SER A 68 -1.58 -1.32 -25.98
C SER A 68 -1.66 -1.19 -24.46
N VAL A 69 -2.80 -0.73 -23.92
CA VAL A 69 -3.02 -0.58 -22.47
C VAL A 69 -3.24 -1.94 -21.80
N GLU A 70 -3.87 -2.88 -22.50
CA GLU A 70 -3.98 -4.27 -22.06
C GLU A 70 -2.59 -4.95 -22.03
N ASP A 71 -1.78 -4.78 -23.07
CA ASP A 71 -0.40 -5.32 -23.12
C ASP A 71 0.51 -4.74 -22.02
N GLU A 72 0.44 -3.42 -21.75
CA GLU A 72 1.17 -2.80 -20.63
C GLU A 72 0.71 -3.34 -19.28
N THR A 73 -0.61 -3.43 -19.06
CA THR A 73 -1.20 -4.00 -17.84
C THR A 73 -0.72 -5.43 -17.61
N MET A 74 -0.74 -6.26 -18.66
CA MET A 74 -0.27 -7.65 -18.64
C MET A 74 1.22 -7.75 -18.31
N SER A 75 2.04 -6.85 -18.88
CA SER A 75 3.48 -6.75 -18.58
C SER A 75 3.74 -6.40 -17.10
N ILE A 76 3.03 -5.41 -16.54
CA ILE A 76 3.16 -5.02 -15.14
C ILE A 76 2.75 -6.16 -14.21
N ILE A 77 1.61 -6.81 -14.46
CA ILE A 77 1.15 -7.97 -13.68
C ILE A 77 2.16 -9.12 -13.73
N ALA A 78 2.73 -9.43 -14.89
CA ALA A 78 3.74 -10.49 -15.03
C ALA A 78 5.06 -10.17 -14.30
N GLN A 79 5.44 -8.88 -14.19
CA GLN A 79 6.58 -8.45 -13.37
C GLN A 79 6.27 -8.58 -11.86
N LEU A 80 5.05 -8.23 -11.45
CA LEU A 80 4.61 -8.40 -10.06
C LEU A 80 4.48 -9.90 -9.68
N GLU A 81 4.05 -10.79 -10.57
CA GLU A 81 4.05 -12.25 -10.35
C GLU A 81 5.46 -12.79 -10.08
N LYS A 82 6.45 -12.42 -10.90
CA LYS A 82 7.88 -12.77 -10.67
C LYS A 82 8.43 -12.20 -9.35
N SER A 83 8.04 -10.97 -9.01
CA SER A 83 8.39 -10.35 -7.72
C SER A 83 7.81 -11.16 -6.56
N VAL A 84 6.53 -11.53 -6.63
CA VAL A 84 5.84 -12.35 -5.62
C VAL A 84 6.47 -13.74 -5.45
N GLU A 85 6.97 -14.36 -6.52
CA GLU A 85 7.74 -15.62 -6.46
C GLU A 85 9.10 -15.43 -5.75
N SER A 86 9.85 -14.38 -6.09
CA SER A 86 11.10 -14.05 -5.40
C SER A 86 10.90 -13.70 -3.92
N LEU A 87 9.80 -13.03 -3.57
CA LEU A 87 9.48 -12.66 -2.19
C LEU A 87 9.03 -13.88 -1.37
N TYR A 88 8.36 -14.85 -2.00
CA TYR A 88 8.05 -16.13 -1.36
C TYR A 88 9.32 -16.90 -1.00
N LEU A 89 10.29 -17.01 -1.90
CA LEU A 89 11.58 -17.66 -1.64
C LEU A 89 12.37 -16.99 -0.49
N ALA A 90 12.15 -15.71 -0.23
CA ALA A 90 12.76 -14.98 0.87
C ALA A 90 11.99 -15.07 2.21
N SER A 91 10.78 -15.67 2.23
CA SER A 91 9.83 -15.56 3.35
C SER A 91 10.34 -16.10 4.69
N ASP A 92 11.22 -17.10 4.67
CA ASP A 92 11.87 -17.67 5.86
C ASP A 92 12.74 -16.67 6.63
N SER A 93 13.23 -15.64 5.95
CA SER A 93 14.15 -14.63 6.51
C SER A 93 13.45 -13.36 7.02
N VAL A 94 12.14 -13.24 6.85
CA VAL A 94 11.40 -11.98 7.07
C VAL A 94 11.19 -11.67 8.56
N PHE A 95 11.02 -12.70 9.38
CA PHE A 95 10.85 -12.57 10.84
C PHE A 95 11.97 -13.33 11.55
N PRO A 96 12.54 -12.79 12.65
CA PRO A 96 13.51 -13.53 13.42
C PRO A 96 12.81 -14.70 14.16
N PRO A 97 13.48 -15.85 14.34
CA PRO A 97 12.85 -17.09 14.81
C PRO A 97 12.34 -17.00 16.26
N ASP A 98 12.88 -16.07 17.05
CA ASP A 98 12.57 -15.78 18.44
C ASP A 98 11.49 -14.67 18.62
N LEU A 99 10.91 -14.15 17.53
CA LEU A 99 9.93 -13.05 17.60
C LEU A 99 8.72 -13.44 18.49
N PRO A 100 8.45 -12.74 19.61
CA PRO A 100 7.41 -13.12 20.55
C PRO A 100 6.03 -13.28 19.91
N ALA A 101 5.31 -14.33 20.33
CA ALA A 101 3.91 -14.54 19.97
C ALA A 101 2.98 -13.72 20.87
N THR A 102 3.14 -12.39 20.85
CA THR A 102 2.28 -11.43 21.54
C THR A 102 1.65 -10.45 20.54
N ILE A 103 0.50 -9.87 20.90
CA ILE A 103 -0.14 -8.86 20.05
C ILE A 103 0.78 -7.64 19.96
N SER A 104 1.19 -7.28 18.75
CA SER A 104 2.06 -6.13 18.51
C SER A 104 1.81 -5.48 17.14
N CYS A 105 2.10 -4.19 17.08
CA CYS A 105 2.19 -3.39 15.86
C CYS A 105 3.39 -2.45 16.01
N ASN A 106 4.38 -2.57 15.14
CA ASN A 106 5.56 -1.73 15.09
C ASN A 106 5.62 -1.04 13.71
N THR A 107 6.07 0.21 13.67
CA THR A 107 6.34 0.91 12.42
C THR A 107 7.66 1.62 12.55
N ARG A 108 8.55 1.41 11.57
CA ARG A 108 9.91 1.93 11.58
C ARG A 108 10.33 2.36 10.18
N ILE A 109 11.17 3.39 10.11
CA ILE A 109 11.85 3.75 8.87
C ILE A 109 13.14 2.93 8.82
N LYS A 110 13.20 1.98 7.89
CA LYS A 110 14.40 1.20 7.62
C LYS A 110 15.22 1.96 6.58
N ARG A 111 16.35 2.50 7.02
CA ARG A 111 17.40 2.98 6.12
C ARG A 111 18.11 1.75 5.58
N THR A 112 18.24 1.66 4.26
CA THR A 112 18.91 0.53 3.60
C THR A 112 20.11 1.07 2.85
N ASP A 113 21.28 0.44 3.02
CA ASP A 113 22.51 0.80 2.30
C ASP A 113 22.51 0.28 0.84
N ASP A 114 21.39 -0.28 0.37
CA ASP A 114 21.20 -0.74 -1.00
C ASP A 114 20.55 0.33 -1.89
N SER A 115 20.55 0.08 -3.19
CA SER A 115 19.98 1.00 -4.19
C SER A 115 18.45 1.12 -4.16
N GLN A 116 17.75 0.49 -3.19
CA GLN A 116 16.29 0.59 -3.04
C GLN A 116 15.87 1.74 -2.11
N GLY A 117 16.81 2.32 -1.35
CA GLY A 117 16.58 3.50 -0.52
C GLY A 117 15.85 3.23 0.81
N ASN A 118 15.44 4.33 1.46
CA ASN A 118 14.68 4.27 2.71
C ASN A 118 13.30 3.66 2.48
N CYS A 119 12.89 2.72 3.33
CA CYS A 119 11.54 2.17 3.31
C CYS A 119 10.80 2.36 4.64
N ILE A 120 9.49 2.57 4.57
CA ILE A 120 8.61 2.52 5.75
C ILE A 120 8.18 1.07 5.92
N GLU A 121 8.55 0.46 7.04
CA GLU A 121 8.23 -0.92 7.38
C GLU A 121 7.19 -0.97 8.50
N VAL A 122 6.11 -1.72 8.30
CA VAL A 122 5.07 -2.00 9.30
C VAL A 122 5.08 -3.49 9.60
N VAL A 123 5.28 -3.85 10.87
CA VAL A 123 5.29 -5.23 11.33
C VAL A 123 4.17 -5.44 12.35
N THR A 124 3.34 -6.46 12.15
CA THR A 124 2.33 -6.87 13.13
C THR A 124 2.48 -8.33 13.52
N THR A 125 2.13 -8.66 14.76
CA THR A 125 1.97 -10.05 15.24
C THR A 125 0.62 -10.17 15.92
N THR A 126 -0.13 -11.22 15.57
CA THR A 126 -1.48 -11.51 16.08
C THR A 126 -1.59 -13.01 16.38
N PRO A 127 -1.37 -13.42 17.63
CA PRO A 127 -1.75 -14.75 18.10
C PRO A 127 -3.27 -14.89 18.06
N VAL A 128 -3.75 -16.07 17.68
CA VAL A 128 -5.18 -16.44 17.69
C VAL A 128 -5.36 -17.87 18.22
N SER A 129 -6.46 -18.10 18.92
CA SER A 129 -6.87 -19.39 19.48
C SER A 129 -7.58 -20.30 18.45
N CYS A 130 -7.59 -19.90 17.17
CA CYS A 130 -8.18 -20.64 16.07
C CYS A 130 -7.12 -21.25 15.14
N SER A 131 -7.48 -22.37 14.50
CA SER A 131 -6.52 -23.17 13.74
C SER A 131 -5.93 -22.40 12.55
N LEU A 132 -4.72 -22.79 12.13
CA LEU A 132 -3.99 -22.28 10.96
C LEU A 132 -4.91 -22.05 9.74
N ARG A 133 -5.75 -23.03 9.41
CA ARG A 133 -6.66 -22.96 8.25
C ARG A 133 -7.73 -21.89 8.41
N VAL A 134 -8.34 -21.77 9.59
CA VAL A 134 -9.38 -20.77 9.88
C VAL A 134 -8.78 -19.36 9.78
N ALA A 135 -7.63 -19.12 10.41
CA ALA A 135 -6.92 -17.85 10.31
C ALA A 135 -6.55 -17.51 8.85
N ALA A 136 -6.05 -18.48 8.09
CA ALA A 136 -5.70 -18.31 6.68
C ALA A 136 -6.92 -18.02 5.78
N ASP A 137 -8.04 -18.69 6.00
CA ASP A 137 -9.28 -18.46 5.25
C ASP A 137 -9.87 -17.08 5.56
N VAL A 138 -9.79 -16.60 6.81
CA VAL A 138 -10.18 -15.24 7.21
C VAL A 138 -9.34 -14.18 6.48
N VAL A 139 -8.01 -14.27 6.56
CA VAL A 139 -7.10 -13.32 5.89
C VAL A 139 -7.27 -13.37 4.38
N TRP A 140 -7.33 -14.57 3.78
CA TRP A 140 -7.52 -14.71 2.33
C TRP A 140 -8.85 -14.09 1.89
N LYS A 141 -9.94 -14.29 2.63
CA LYS A 141 -11.25 -13.72 2.33
C LYS A 141 -11.24 -12.18 2.37
N ASP A 142 -10.60 -11.59 3.38
CA ASP A 142 -10.48 -10.13 3.53
C ASP A 142 -9.70 -9.51 2.36
N LEU A 143 -8.54 -10.07 2.01
CA LEU A 143 -7.73 -9.57 0.90
C LEU A 143 -8.40 -9.74 -0.48
N ASN A 144 -9.34 -10.68 -0.61
CA ASN A 144 -10.01 -10.98 -1.88
C ASN A 144 -11.12 -10.00 -2.27
N VAL A 145 -11.67 -9.24 -1.33
CA VAL A 145 -12.76 -8.29 -1.63
C VAL A 145 -12.22 -6.93 -2.12
N LYS A 146 -13.14 -6.05 -2.55
CA LYS A 146 -12.84 -4.61 -2.62
C LYS A 146 -12.61 -4.13 -1.18
N GLY A 147 -11.45 -3.54 -0.92
CA GLY A 147 -11.14 -2.97 0.39
C GLY A 147 -12.11 -1.85 0.78
N GLN A 148 -12.24 -1.60 2.08
CA GLN A 148 -13.20 -0.61 2.62
C GLN A 148 -12.75 0.85 2.49
N ASP A 149 -11.52 1.11 2.02
CA ASP A 149 -10.98 2.45 1.79
C ASP A 149 -11.73 3.18 0.67
N PRO A 150 -12.52 4.23 0.95
CA PRO A 150 -13.32 4.94 -0.06
C PRO A 150 -12.46 5.71 -1.07
N GLU A 151 -11.19 6.00 -0.73
CA GLU A 151 -10.25 6.64 -1.65
C GLU A 151 -9.61 5.63 -2.62
N ARG A 152 -9.81 4.32 -2.44
CA ARG A 152 -9.26 3.26 -3.30
C ARG A 152 -10.31 2.72 -4.27
N ILE A 153 -10.27 3.23 -5.51
CA ILE A 153 -11.22 2.90 -6.58
C ILE A 153 -10.65 1.75 -7.42
N TYR A 154 -11.30 0.58 -7.43
CA TYR A 154 -10.85 -0.56 -8.22
C TYR A 154 -11.44 -0.55 -9.64
N HIS A 155 -10.57 -0.49 -10.65
CA HIS A 155 -10.94 -0.68 -12.06
C HIS A 155 -11.25 -2.15 -12.32
N PHE A 156 -10.38 -3.07 -11.88
CA PHE A 156 -10.65 -4.51 -11.88
C PHE A 156 -10.10 -5.24 -10.66
N ILE A 157 -10.71 -6.39 -10.37
CA ILE A 157 -10.17 -7.45 -9.51
C ILE A 157 -10.36 -8.75 -10.29
N GLN A 158 -9.26 -9.41 -10.66
CA GLN A 158 -9.26 -10.61 -11.50
C GLN A 158 -8.60 -11.78 -10.76
N ARG A 159 -9.23 -12.96 -10.86
CA ARG A 159 -8.70 -14.21 -10.31
C ARG A 159 -8.47 -15.21 -11.46
N ARG A 160 -7.21 -15.39 -11.88
CA ARG A 160 -6.82 -16.37 -12.90
C ARG A 160 -6.60 -17.78 -12.33
N LYS A 161 -6.11 -17.86 -11.09
CA LYS A 161 -5.85 -19.12 -10.37
C LYS A 161 -6.51 -19.07 -8.98
N PRO A 162 -6.88 -20.20 -8.34
CA PRO A 162 -7.55 -20.19 -7.03
C PRO A 162 -6.72 -19.56 -5.89
N ASP A 163 -5.40 -19.62 -6.05
CA ASP A 163 -4.35 -19.15 -5.14
C ASP A 163 -3.86 -17.73 -5.44
N SER A 164 -4.25 -17.10 -6.56
CA SER A 164 -3.74 -15.79 -6.97
C SER A 164 -4.85 -14.74 -7.16
N LEU A 165 -4.48 -13.47 -7.07
CA LEU A 165 -5.38 -12.35 -7.32
C LEU A 165 -4.62 -11.16 -7.90
N GLU A 166 -5.21 -10.57 -8.92
CA GLU A 166 -4.73 -9.37 -9.61
C GLU A 166 -5.71 -8.23 -9.33
N LYS A 167 -5.19 -7.02 -9.09
CA LYS A 167 -6.02 -5.82 -9.00
C LYS A 167 -5.37 -4.66 -9.74
N ASN A 168 -6.18 -3.86 -10.41
CA ASN A 168 -5.81 -2.50 -10.83
C ASN A 168 -6.78 -1.51 -10.17
N PHE A 169 -6.21 -0.43 -9.64
CA PHE A 169 -6.93 0.54 -8.83
C PHE A 169 -6.30 1.93 -8.92
N LEU A 170 -7.06 2.93 -8.51
CA LEU A 170 -6.62 4.29 -8.25
C LEU A 170 -6.69 4.56 -6.75
N ILE A 171 -5.72 5.30 -6.20
CA ILE A 171 -5.82 5.95 -4.88
C ILE A 171 -5.97 7.46 -5.08
N ALA A 172 -7.02 8.04 -4.55
CA ALA A 172 -7.30 9.48 -4.59
C ALA A 172 -6.95 10.14 -3.24
N LEU A 173 -5.72 10.64 -3.09
CA LEU A 173 -5.27 11.30 -1.86
C LEU A 173 -5.59 12.80 -1.90
N HIS A 174 -6.24 13.31 -0.86
CA HIS A 174 -6.63 14.72 -0.73
C HIS A 174 -5.55 15.54 -0.01
N ASN A 175 -4.84 16.41 -0.74
CA ASN A 175 -3.87 17.34 -0.18
C ASN A 175 -4.38 18.80 -0.24
N PRO A 176 -3.75 19.77 0.45
CA PRO A 176 -4.19 21.17 0.43
C PRO A 176 -4.21 21.84 -0.96
N SER A 177 -3.56 21.24 -1.96
CA SER A 177 -3.50 21.72 -3.34
C SER A 177 -4.49 21.04 -4.29
N GLY A 178 -5.22 20.01 -3.85
CA GLY A 178 -6.19 19.27 -4.66
C GLY A 178 -6.20 17.76 -4.38
N VAL A 179 -6.33 16.96 -5.44
CA VAL A 179 -6.39 15.49 -5.34
C VAL A 179 -5.27 14.87 -6.15
N LEU A 180 -4.38 14.14 -5.47
CA LEU A 180 -3.35 13.32 -6.09
C LEU A 180 -3.97 11.99 -6.49
N LYS A 181 -3.92 11.69 -7.79
CA LYS A 181 -4.44 10.45 -8.39
C LYS A 181 -3.28 9.51 -8.64
N ILE A 182 -3.19 8.44 -7.86
CA ILE A 182 -2.10 7.46 -7.91
C ILE A 182 -2.66 6.16 -8.50
N ASP A 183 -2.22 5.82 -9.70
CA ASP A 183 -2.54 4.53 -10.33
C ASP A 183 -1.77 3.41 -9.65
N GLY A 184 -2.38 2.23 -9.53
CA GLY A 184 -1.84 1.11 -8.78
C GLY A 184 -2.17 -0.24 -9.40
N PHE A 185 -1.15 -1.09 -9.49
CA PHE A 185 -1.28 -2.49 -9.88
C PHE A 185 -0.82 -3.37 -8.71
N GLN A 186 -1.55 -4.47 -8.48
CA GLN A 186 -1.29 -5.44 -7.43
C GLN A 186 -1.33 -6.85 -8.00
N PHE A 187 -0.33 -7.66 -7.65
CA PHE A 187 -0.40 -9.12 -7.70
C PHE A 187 -0.23 -9.69 -6.30
N MET A 188 -0.96 -10.76 -6.00
CA MET A 188 -0.81 -11.49 -4.74
C MET A 188 -1.06 -12.98 -4.94
N ARG A 189 -0.38 -13.81 -4.15
CA ARG A 189 -0.49 -15.27 -4.16
C ARG A 189 -0.49 -15.84 -2.74
N LYS A 190 -1.28 -16.90 -2.52
CA LYS A 190 -1.29 -17.73 -1.31
C LYS A 190 -0.54 -19.04 -1.57
N TYR A 191 0.40 -19.36 -0.70
CA TYR A 191 1.15 -20.62 -0.67
C TYR A 191 0.75 -21.39 0.59
N GLU A 192 0.34 -22.64 0.44
CA GLU A 192 -0.05 -23.52 1.57
C GLU A 192 1.05 -24.55 1.82
N GLU A 193 1.53 -24.60 3.07
CA GLU A 193 2.57 -25.51 3.54
C GLU A 193 2.04 -26.32 4.75
N PRO A 194 2.69 -27.41 5.18
CA PRO A 194 2.18 -28.25 6.27
C PRO A 194 1.95 -27.53 7.60
N ASP A 195 2.80 -26.55 7.92
CA ASP A 195 2.83 -25.87 9.22
C ASP A 195 2.59 -24.35 9.17
N ARG A 196 2.42 -23.80 7.96
CA ARG A 196 2.10 -22.39 7.74
C ARG A 196 1.37 -22.14 6.42
N VAL A 197 0.75 -20.98 6.31
CA VAL A 197 0.26 -20.41 5.06
C VAL A 197 0.97 -19.08 4.87
N VAL A 198 1.56 -18.88 3.69
CA VAL A 198 2.29 -17.67 3.32
C VAL A 198 1.48 -16.94 2.25
N LEU A 199 1.05 -15.71 2.55
CA LEU A 199 0.42 -14.83 1.58
C LEU A 199 1.41 -13.73 1.23
N ILE A 200 1.71 -13.60 -0.06
CA ILE A 200 2.59 -12.57 -0.58
C ILE A 200 1.78 -11.63 -1.45
N LYS A 201 2.03 -10.33 -1.30
CA LYS A 201 1.50 -9.25 -2.14
C LYS A 201 2.66 -8.36 -2.60
N ALA A 202 2.62 -7.94 -3.86
CA ALA A 202 3.49 -6.89 -4.39
C ALA A 202 2.68 -5.91 -5.23
N ASN A 203 2.97 -4.61 -5.06
CA ASN A 203 2.32 -3.52 -5.77
C ASN A 203 3.34 -2.57 -6.41
N THR A 204 2.96 -2.02 -7.55
CA THR A 204 3.57 -0.80 -8.10
C THR A 204 2.51 0.30 -8.12
N LEU A 205 2.90 1.50 -7.68
CA LEU A 205 2.06 2.69 -7.60
C LEU A 205 2.74 3.85 -8.36
N THR A 206 1.99 4.61 -9.14
CA THR A 206 2.54 5.66 -10.02
C THR A 206 1.70 6.93 -9.99
N LEU A 207 2.36 8.07 -9.76
CA LEU A 207 1.81 9.42 -9.95
C LEU A 207 2.47 10.04 -11.18
N SER A 208 1.97 9.66 -12.36
CA SER A 208 2.63 9.86 -13.65
C SER A 208 2.87 11.33 -14.01
N ASN A 209 1.98 12.24 -13.61
CA ASN A 209 2.12 13.68 -13.86
C ASN A 209 3.29 14.35 -13.10
N MET A 210 3.84 13.69 -12.07
CA MET A 210 5.02 14.17 -11.33
C MET A 210 6.20 13.20 -11.42
N GLY A 211 6.11 12.15 -12.24
CA GLY A 211 7.15 11.13 -12.40
C GLY A 211 7.44 10.30 -11.14
N LEU A 212 6.59 10.39 -10.11
CA LEU A 212 6.79 9.70 -8.84
C LEU A 212 6.30 8.25 -8.94
N ARG A 213 7.13 7.32 -8.45
CA ARG A 213 6.81 5.90 -8.37
C ARG A 213 7.03 5.40 -6.95
N PHE A 214 6.18 4.48 -6.52
CA PHE A 214 6.29 3.81 -5.24
C PHE A 214 6.06 2.31 -5.45
N ARG A 215 6.64 1.51 -4.58
CA ARG A 215 6.45 0.06 -4.58
C ARG A 215 6.14 -0.40 -3.18
N ASP A 216 5.13 -1.24 -3.04
CA ASP A 216 4.85 -1.94 -1.79
C ASP A 216 5.03 -3.45 -1.92
N ARG A 217 5.44 -4.07 -0.83
CA ARG A 217 5.63 -5.52 -0.67
C ARG A 217 5.04 -5.91 0.67
N CYS A 218 4.35 -7.05 0.74
CA CYS A 218 3.78 -7.54 1.98
C CYS A 218 3.87 -9.07 2.07
N TRP A 219 4.36 -9.54 3.22
CA TRP A 219 4.30 -10.94 3.65
C TRP A 219 3.31 -11.04 4.80
N ILE A 220 2.28 -11.87 4.66
CA ILE A 220 1.44 -12.30 5.78
C ILE A 220 1.70 -13.80 5.97
N ILE A 221 2.43 -14.14 7.01
CA ILE A 221 2.80 -15.52 7.35
C ILE A 221 1.96 -15.94 8.54
N ILE A 222 1.14 -16.96 8.36
CA ILE A 222 0.29 -17.54 9.39
C ILE A 222 0.88 -18.89 9.73
N SER A 223 1.43 -19.06 10.92
CA SER A 223 2.07 -20.30 11.37
C SER A 223 1.28 -20.95 12.49
N ARG A 224 1.45 -22.26 12.70
CA ARG A 224 0.98 -22.93 13.93
C ARG A 224 1.56 -22.24 15.18
N SER A 225 0.79 -22.22 16.28
CA SER A 225 1.33 -21.80 17.58
C SER A 225 2.25 -22.87 18.15
N ASN A 226 3.39 -22.49 18.71
CA ASN A 226 4.28 -23.44 19.39
C ASN A 226 3.65 -24.03 20.67
N ALA A 227 2.72 -23.30 21.30
CA ALA A 227 2.05 -23.74 22.52
C ALA A 227 0.85 -24.67 22.26
N ASP A 228 0.13 -24.46 21.14
CA ASP A 228 -0.92 -25.36 20.66
C ASP A 228 -0.89 -25.42 19.12
N PRO A 229 -0.10 -26.33 18.52
CA PRO A 229 0.03 -26.40 17.07
C PRO A 229 -1.22 -26.90 16.33
N LYS A 230 -2.22 -27.44 17.05
CA LYS A 230 -3.42 -28.02 16.44
C LYS A 230 -4.56 -27.02 16.37
N HIS A 231 -4.76 -26.25 17.44
CA HIS A 231 -5.93 -25.39 17.58
C HIS A 231 -5.59 -23.90 17.53
N ALA A 232 -4.34 -23.46 17.75
CA ALA A 232 -3.94 -22.06 17.71
C ALA A 232 -2.94 -21.74 16.58
N ALA A 233 -2.90 -20.46 16.19
CA ALA A 233 -2.02 -19.94 15.15
C ALA A 233 -1.44 -18.57 15.53
N VAL A 234 -0.40 -18.15 14.82
CA VAL A 234 0.17 -16.80 14.91
C VAL A 234 0.25 -16.22 13.52
N ALA A 235 -0.55 -15.18 13.25
CA ALA A 235 -0.45 -14.40 12.03
C ALA A 235 0.57 -13.28 12.24
N ARG A 236 1.59 -13.23 11.39
CA ARG A 236 2.59 -12.16 11.36
C ARG A 236 2.55 -11.47 10.01
N THR A 237 2.57 -10.14 10.02
CA THR A 237 2.64 -9.35 8.79
C THR A 237 3.88 -8.49 8.77
N CYS A 238 4.55 -8.42 7.63
CA CYS A 238 5.60 -7.46 7.33
C CYS A 238 5.25 -6.76 6.03
N TYR A 239 5.03 -5.46 6.09
CA TYR A 239 4.76 -4.60 4.94
C TYR A 239 5.90 -3.60 4.79
N GLN A 240 6.37 -3.39 3.55
CA GLN A 240 7.43 -2.45 3.22
C GLN A 240 7.00 -1.54 2.06
N LEU A 241 7.05 -0.23 2.27
CA LEU A 241 6.78 0.81 1.27
C LEU A 241 8.06 1.56 0.90
N TYR A 242 8.31 1.67 -0.40
CA TYR A 242 9.47 2.35 -0.99
C TYR A 242 9.00 3.46 -1.92
N ALA A 243 9.73 4.58 -1.97
CA ALA A 243 9.70 5.49 -3.12
C ALA A 243 10.80 5.06 -4.09
N GLU A 244 10.46 4.84 -5.36
CA GLU A 244 11.40 4.36 -6.38
C GLU A 244 12.00 5.51 -7.20
N GLY A 245 13.31 5.43 -7.44
CA GLY A 245 14.08 6.46 -8.14
C GLY A 245 15.30 6.86 -7.31
N SER A 246 16.40 6.14 -7.49
CA SER A 246 17.65 6.41 -6.79
C SER A 246 18.47 7.53 -7.47
N GLU A 247 19.34 8.16 -6.69
CA GLU A 247 20.46 9.03 -7.08
C GLU A 247 20.15 10.43 -7.62
N ASN A 248 19.03 10.66 -8.32
CA ASN A 248 18.62 12.00 -8.76
C ASN A 248 17.22 12.35 -8.20
N PHE A 249 17.13 12.55 -6.88
CA PHE A 249 15.96 13.26 -6.35
C PHE A 249 15.91 14.64 -6.99
N SER A 250 14.76 14.97 -7.58
CA SER A 250 14.50 16.32 -8.05
C SER A 250 14.73 17.28 -6.88
N THR A 251 15.68 18.20 -7.04
CA THR A 251 15.91 19.30 -6.09
C THR A 251 14.75 20.29 -6.04
N ARG A 252 13.75 20.13 -6.93
CA ARG A 252 12.47 20.83 -6.79
C ARG A 252 11.73 20.34 -5.55
N GLU A 253 11.65 21.24 -4.59
CA GLU A 253 10.96 21.11 -3.32
C GLU A 253 9.52 20.59 -3.44
N ASP A 254 8.78 20.97 -4.49
CA ASP A 254 7.38 20.54 -4.71
C ASP A 254 7.22 19.03 -4.94
N ILE A 255 8.18 18.41 -5.64
CA ILE A 255 8.21 16.96 -5.87
C ILE A 255 8.60 16.22 -4.58
N VAL A 256 9.53 16.78 -3.79
CA VAL A 256 9.95 16.21 -2.50
C VAL A 256 8.81 16.25 -1.49
N GLN A 257 8.19 17.41 -1.27
CA GLN A 257 7.02 17.58 -0.39
C GLN A 257 5.87 16.66 -0.82
N THR A 258 5.60 16.54 -2.13
CA THR A 258 4.57 15.64 -2.64
C THR A 258 4.90 14.16 -2.40
N ARG A 259 6.15 13.74 -2.64
CA ARG A 259 6.63 12.37 -2.33
C ARG A 259 6.43 12.03 -0.86
N ASP A 260 6.81 12.93 0.04
CA ASP A 260 6.80 12.68 1.48
C ASP A 260 5.38 12.70 2.05
N TYR A 261 4.52 13.61 1.55
CA TYR A 261 3.09 13.57 1.79
C TYR A 261 2.46 12.22 1.35
N ILE A 262 2.80 11.71 0.15
CA ILE A 262 2.29 10.41 -0.33
C ILE A 262 2.79 9.26 0.54
N LEU A 263 4.09 9.21 0.89
CA LEU A 263 4.65 8.18 1.77
C LEU A 263 3.96 8.18 3.14
N SER A 264 3.78 9.35 3.75
CA SER A 264 3.05 9.51 5.01
C SER A 264 1.61 9.01 4.89
N SER A 265 0.86 9.49 3.91
CA SER A 265 -0.55 9.13 3.66
C SER A 265 -0.75 7.63 3.42
N LEU A 266 0.09 7.02 2.57
CA LEU A 266 0.05 5.59 2.29
C LEU A 266 0.44 4.77 3.54
N SER A 267 1.45 5.19 4.30
CA SER A 267 1.83 4.49 5.53
C SER A 267 0.72 4.54 6.59
N GLY A 268 0.04 5.68 6.73
CA GLY A 268 -1.10 5.85 7.63
C GLY A 268 -2.31 4.99 7.23
N LYS A 269 -2.64 4.94 5.93
CA LYS A 269 -3.65 4.00 5.40
C LYS A 269 -3.29 2.56 5.69
N VAL A 270 -2.05 2.16 5.40
CA VAL A 270 -1.62 0.77 5.55
C VAL A 270 -1.56 0.35 7.01
N ARG A 271 -1.16 1.24 7.93
CA ARG A 271 -1.25 0.97 9.38
C ARG A 271 -2.70 0.68 9.80
N ARG A 272 -3.69 1.44 9.28
CA ARG A 272 -5.12 1.19 9.52
C ARG A 272 -5.58 -0.14 8.90
N ASP A 273 -5.24 -0.42 7.65
CA ASP A 273 -5.56 -1.70 6.97
C ASP A 273 -5.05 -2.91 7.82
N HIS A 274 -3.80 -2.86 8.33
CA HIS A 274 -3.23 -3.92 9.16
C HIS A 274 -3.88 -4.01 10.56
N GLN A 275 -4.25 -2.89 11.17
CA GLN A 275 -4.99 -2.88 12.43
C GLN A 275 -6.39 -3.48 12.27
N MET A 276 -7.07 -3.19 11.16
CA MET A 276 -8.36 -3.80 10.82
C MET A 276 -8.24 -5.32 10.63
N LEU A 277 -7.21 -5.79 9.92
CA LEU A 277 -6.94 -7.23 9.76
C LEU A 277 -6.64 -7.92 11.10
N GLN A 278 -5.87 -7.29 11.98
CA GLN A 278 -5.60 -7.78 13.34
C GLN A 278 -6.88 -7.87 14.17
N ASN A 279 -7.73 -6.84 14.14
CA ASN A 279 -9.03 -6.85 14.82
C ASN A 279 -9.98 -7.93 14.25
N LEU A 280 -9.99 -8.13 12.93
CA LEU A 280 -10.79 -9.17 12.27
C LEU A 280 -10.39 -10.58 12.74
N LEU A 281 -9.09 -10.85 12.82
CA LEU A 281 -8.55 -12.11 13.34
C LEU A 281 -8.98 -12.37 14.80
N ILE A 282 -8.91 -11.34 15.65
CA ILE A 282 -9.30 -11.43 17.07
C ILE A 282 -10.82 -11.65 17.23
N GLU A 283 -11.66 -10.99 16.42
CA GLU A 283 -13.12 -11.17 16.48
C GLU A 283 -13.57 -12.52 15.91
N GLU A 284 -12.95 -13.03 14.84
CA GLU A 284 -13.22 -14.40 14.36
C GLU A 284 -12.74 -15.47 15.35
N ASP A 285 -11.65 -15.24 16.09
CA ASP A 285 -11.24 -16.09 17.21
C ASP A 285 -12.32 -16.16 18.30
N ARG A 286 -12.83 -14.99 18.71
CA ARG A 286 -13.92 -14.87 19.69
C ARG A 286 -15.22 -15.55 19.22
N ARG A 287 -15.52 -15.52 17.92
CA ARG A 287 -16.67 -16.22 17.29
C ARG A 287 -16.46 -17.73 17.18
N ALA A 288 -15.24 -18.19 16.96
CA ALA A 288 -14.91 -19.61 16.99
C ALA A 288 -15.10 -20.16 18.42
N ALA A 289 -14.59 -19.45 19.42
CA ALA A 289 -14.75 -19.82 20.83
C ALA A 289 -16.23 -19.91 21.26
N SER A 290 -17.07 -18.94 20.90
CA SER A 290 -18.50 -18.96 21.28
C SER A 290 -19.27 -20.11 20.63
N ARG A 291 -18.96 -20.47 19.38
CA ARG A 291 -19.56 -21.63 18.69
C ARG A 291 -19.22 -22.95 19.37
N VAL A 292 -17.99 -23.12 19.87
CA VAL A 292 -17.58 -24.33 20.61
C VAL A 292 -18.42 -24.47 21.89
N VAL A 293 -18.54 -23.40 22.68
CA VAL A 293 -19.33 -23.41 23.93
C VAL A 293 -20.79 -23.79 23.67
N SER A 294 -21.41 -23.26 22.60
CA SER A 294 -22.79 -23.59 22.22
C SER A 294 -23.01 -24.99 21.66
N MET A 295 -21.95 -25.74 21.33
CA MET A 295 -22.05 -27.15 20.90
C MET A 295 -21.79 -28.15 22.04
N THR A 296 -21.32 -27.66 23.20
CA THR A 296 -20.98 -28.49 24.37
C THR A 296 -21.99 -28.37 25.53
N ALA A 297 -23.10 -27.64 25.32
CA ALA A 297 -24.17 -27.39 26.28
C ALA A 297 -25.51 -27.96 25.76
#